data_AF-A0A920EYF2-F1
#
_entry.id   AF-A0A920EYF2-F1
#
_cell.length_a   1.000
_cell.length_b   1.000
_cell.length_c   1.000
_cell.angle_alpha   90.00
_cell.angle_beta   90.00
_cell.angle_gamma   90.00
#
_symmetry.space_group_name_H-M   'P 1'
#
loop_
_entity.id
_entity.type
_entity.pdbx_description
1 polymer ?
#
loop_
_entity_poly.entity_id
_entity_poly.type
_entity_poly.pdbx_seq_one_letter_code
_entity_poly.pdbx_strand_id
1 'polypeptide(L)' 'MAPSEKAKSAGAPVEVIKGSIPPGGVKIVEWRGKPVWIVRRTPEMLDGLDSLDSKLADPKSARKEFPTPIMQKYT' A
#
# COMPACT_ATOMS: atom_id res chain seq x y z
N MET A 1 11.76 8.26 29.48
CA MET A 1 10.57 7.38 29.50
C MET A 1 10.60 6.52 28.24
N ALA A 2 10.93 5.24 28.36
CA ALA A 2 11.04 4.32 27.22
C ALA A 2 9.68 3.63 26.99
N PRO A 3 9.30 3.32 25.73
CA PRO A 3 8.04 2.65 25.44
C PRO A 3 8.01 1.24 26.04
N SER A 4 6.82 0.83 26.50
CA SER A 4 6.59 -0.51 27.03
C SER A 4 6.79 -1.58 25.93
N GLU A 5 7.10 -2.81 26.34
CA GLU A 5 7.25 -3.96 25.44
C GLU A 5 6.05 -4.15 24.49
N LYS A 6 4.83 -3.90 24.99
CA LYS A 6 3.59 -3.95 24.21
C LYS A 6 3.56 -2.88 23.10
N ALA A 7 4.09 -1.68 23.38
CA ALA A 7 4.20 -0.61 22.38
C ALA A 7 5.30 -0.89 21.34
N LYS A 8 6.40 -1.57 21.72
CA LYS A 8 7.41 -2.05 20.76
C LYS A 8 6.84 -3.15 19.85
N SER A 9 6.08 -4.09 20.41
CA SER A 9 5.43 -5.18 19.66
C SER A 9 4.40 -4.66 18.63
N ALA A 10 3.65 -3.61 18.98
CA ALA A 10 2.74 -2.93 18.04
C ALA A 10 3.45 -2.19 16.89
N GLY A 11 4.78 -2.01 16.96
CA GLY A 11 5.60 -1.38 15.94
C GLY A 11 6.25 -2.35 14.95
N ALA A 12 6.12 -3.66 15.18
CA ALA A 12 6.71 -4.72 14.35
C ALA A 12 6.14 -4.74 12.92
N PRO A 13 6.91 -5.21 11.93
CA PRO A 13 6.42 -5.38 10.57
C PRO A 13 5.29 -6.43 10.52
N VAL A 14 4.33 -6.22 9.62
CA VAL A 14 3.28 -7.19 9.31
C VAL A 14 3.69 -7.93 8.04
N GLU A 15 3.91 -9.24 8.16
CA GLU A 15 4.30 -10.07 7.01
C GLU A 15 3.07 -10.50 6.20
N VAL A 16 3.15 -10.33 4.88
CA VAL A 16 2.10 -10.72 3.94
C VAL A 16 2.68 -11.53 2.80
N ILE A 17 2.25 -12.78 2.68
CA ILE A 17 2.68 -13.69 1.61
C ILE A 17 1.97 -13.29 0.31
N LYS A 18 2.71 -12.89 -0.72
CA LYS A 18 2.19 -12.48 -2.04
C LYS A 18 1.24 -13.51 -2.66
N GLY A 19 1.57 -14.80 -2.54
CA GLY A 19 0.76 -15.90 -3.06
C GLY A 19 -0.60 -16.07 -2.37
N SER A 20 -0.78 -15.51 -1.17
CA SER A 20 -2.07 -15.55 -0.45
C SER A 20 -3.13 -14.64 -1.06
N ILE A 21 -2.75 -13.74 -1.98
CA ILE A 21 -3.67 -12.83 -2.67
C ILE A 21 -3.76 -13.28 -4.15
N PRO A 22 -4.94 -13.70 -4.64
CA PRO A 22 -5.11 -14.03 -6.05
C PRO A 22 -4.99 -12.76 -6.92
N PRO A 23 -4.64 -12.87 -8.21
CA PRO A 23 -4.73 -11.74 -9.14
C PRO A 23 -6.15 -11.13 -9.13
N GLY A 24 -6.26 -9.81 -9.07
CA GLY A 24 -7.51 -9.06 -8.86
C GLY A 24 -8.00 -9.03 -7.40
N GLY A 25 -7.37 -9.78 -6.50
CA GLY A 25 -7.76 -9.89 -5.10
C GLY A 25 -7.29 -8.71 -4.23
N VAL A 26 -7.94 -8.60 -3.06
CA VAL A 26 -7.65 -7.61 -2.01
C VAL A 26 -7.45 -8.32 -0.68
N LYS A 27 -6.47 -7.87 0.11
CA LYS A 27 -6.27 -8.29 1.49
C LYS A 27 -6.17 -7.06 2.39
N ILE A 28 -6.90 -7.08 3.50
CA ILE A 28 -6.86 -6.02 4.51
C ILE A 28 -6.05 -6.55 5.69
N VAL A 29 -5.04 -5.79 6.11
CA VAL A 29 -4.21 -6.10 7.28
C VAL A 29 -4.20 -4.91 8.22
N GLU A 30 -4.10 -5.15 9.52
CA GLU A 30 -3.92 -4.07 10.49
C GLU A 30 -2.43 -3.82 10.69
N TRP A 31 -1.99 -2.57 10.50
CA TRP A 31 -0.62 -2.14 10.78
C TRP A 31 -0.63 -0.87 11.62
N ARG A 32 -0.03 -0.93 12.81
CA ARG A 32 0.01 0.16 13.79
C ARG A 32 -1.37 0.76 14.09
N GLY A 33 -2.39 -0.10 14.27
CA GLY A 33 -3.76 0.32 14.57
C GLY A 33 -4.52 0.91 13.38
N LYS A 34 -3.97 0.85 12.16
CA LYS A 34 -4.61 1.34 10.93
C LYS A 34 -4.84 0.20 9.95
N PRO A 35 -5.98 0.16 9.25
CA PRO A 35 -6.19 -0.78 8.17
C PRO A 35 -5.30 -0.41 6.96
N VAL A 36 -4.58 -1.39 6.42
CA VAL A 36 -3.78 -1.31 5.20
C VAL A 36 -4.38 -2.27 4.18
N TRP A 37 -4.69 -1.76 3.00
CA TRP A 37 -5.31 -2.52 1.93
C TRP A 37 -4.25 -2.87 0.88
N ILE A 38 -4.10 -4.16 0.61
CA ILE A 38 -3.12 -4.69 -0.34
C ILE A 38 -3.89 -5.28 -1.52
N VAL A 39 -3.69 -4.72 -2.71
CA VAL A 39 -4.37 -5.14 -3.94
C VAL A 39 -3.36 -5.75 -4.89
N ARG A 40 -3.62 -6.98 -5.37
CA ARG A 40 -2.80 -7.62 -6.40
C ARG A 40 -3.42 -7.36 -7.77
N ARG A 41 -3.06 -6.24 -8.40
CA ARG A 41 -3.59 -5.84 -9.71
C ARG A 41 -3.21 -6.84 -10.82
N THR A 42 -4.09 -7.00 -11.79
CA THR A 42 -3.80 -7.71 -13.06
C THR A 42 -3.30 -6.72 -14.12
N PRO A 43 -2.68 -7.18 -15.22
CA PRO A 43 -2.34 -6.32 -16.34
C PRO A 43 -3.56 -5.59 -16.91
N GLU A 44 -4.70 -6.27 -17.08
CA GLU A 44 -5.91 -5.66 -17.64
C GLU A 44 -6.43 -4.51 -16.76
N MET A 45 -6.24 -4.59 -15.45
CA MET A 45 -6.59 -3.50 -14.53
C MET A 45 -5.67 -2.28 -14.67
N LEU A 46 -4.46 -2.45 -15.21
CA LEU A 46 -3.49 -1.38 -15.41
C LEU A 46 -3.59 -0.74 -16.80
N ASP A 47 -4.00 -1.51 -17.81
CA ASP A 47 -3.98 -1.12 -19.23
C ASP A 47 -4.76 0.17 -19.56
N GLY A 48 -5.73 0.56 -18.72
CA GLY A 48 -6.54 1.76 -18.93
C GLY A 48 -6.12 3.01 -18.16
N LEU A 49 -5.13 2.92 -17.26
CA LEU A 49 -4.87 3.98 -16.29
C LEU A 49 -4.38 5.29 -16.91
N ASP A 50 -3.53 5.22 -17.94
CA ASP A 50 -2.95 6.40 -18.60
C ASP A 50 -4.00 7.29 -19.28
N SER A 51 -5.16 6.72 -19.62
CA SER A 51 -6.27 7.47 -20.24
C SER A 51 -7.02 8.39 -19.26
N LEU A 52 -6.75 8.26 -17.95
CA LEU A 52 -7.49 8.96 -16.91
C LEU A 52 -6.78 10.22 -16.38
N ASP A 53 -5.59 10.53 -16.87
CA ASP A 53 -4.74 11.62 -16.34
C ASP A 53 -5.45 12.97 -16.23
N SER A 54 -6.24 13.33 -17.24
CA SER A 54 -6.99 14.61 -17.27
C SER A 54 -8.10 14.71 -16.23
N LYS A 55 -8.51 13.58 -15.63
CA LYS A 55 -9.55 13.49 -14.60
C LYS A 55 -8.98 13.43 -13.19
N LEU A 56 -7.65 13.31 -13.04
CA LEU A 56 -6.98 13.21 -11.76
C LEU A 56 -6.43 14.57 -11.32
N ALA A 57 -6.57 14.86 -10.02
CA ALA A 57 -6.01 16.07 -9.45
C ALA A 57 -4.47 15.99 -9.27
N ASP A 58 -3.92 14.77 -9.27
CA ASP A 58 -2.49 14.48 -9.18
C ASP A 58 -2.13 13.18 -9.94
N PRO A 59 -2.18 13.19 -11.28
CA PRO A 59 -1.93 11.99 -12.10
C PRO A 59 -0.52 11.42 -11.90
N LYS A 60 0.46 12.26 -11.53
CA LYS A 60 1.86 11.88 -11.35
C LYS A 60 2.26 11.65 -9.90
N SER A 61 1.32 11.70 -8.95
CA SER A 61 1.60 11.58 -7.51
C SER A 61 2.71 12.51 -7.00
N ALA A 62 2.75 13.75 -7.51
CA ALA A 62 3.80 14.73 -7.22
C ALA A 62 3.52 15.57 -5.96
N ARG A 63 2.32 15.49 -5.38
CA ARG A 63 1.98 16.21 -4.14
C ARG A 63 2.75 15.62 -2.96
N LYS A 64 3.45 16.49 -2.22
CA LYS A 64 4.26 16.13 -1.05
C LYS A 64 3.58 16.39 0.29
N GLU A 65 2.36 16.91 0.25
CA GLU A 65 1.58 17.30 1.43
C GLU A 65 1.18 16.08 2.28
N PHE A 66 1.09 14.90 1.65
CA PHE A 66 0.92 13.61 2.32
C PHE A 66 2.15 12.73 2.04
N PRO A 67 2.62 11.94 3.03
CA PRO A 67 3.72 11.02 2.82
C PRO A 67 3.31 9.95 1.81
N THR A 68 3.88 10.00 0.60
CA THR A 68 3.82 8.88 -0.34
C THR A 68 4.69 7.75 0.21
N PRO A 69 4.16 6.54 0.43
CA PRO A 69 4.99 5.43 0.85
C PRO A 69 6.08 5.19 -0.19
N ILE A 70 7.32 5.01 0.26
CA ILE A 70 8.46 4.73 -0.60
C ILE A 70 8.19 3.37 -1.26
N MET A 71 7.73 3.39 -2.51
CA MET A 71 7.56 2.18 -3.30
C MET A 71 8.97 1.64 -3.59
N GLN A 72 9.42 0.65 -2.80
CA GLN A 72 10.55 -0.17 -3.21
C GLN A 72 10.17 -0.82 -4.54
N LYS A 73 10.83 -0.40 -5.63
CA LYS A 73 10.75 -1.12 -6.89
C LYS A 73 11.29 -2.52 -6.62
N TYR A 74 10.40 -3.51 -6.54
CA TYR A 74 10.80 -4.90 -6.51
C TYR A 74 11.31 -5.24 -7.92
N THR A 75 12.62 -5.42 -8.03
CA THR A 75 13.29 -6.06 -9.18
C THR A 75 12.82 -7.51 -9.29
#